data_AF-A0A3D3EZH4-F1
#
_entry.id   AF-A0A3D3EZH4-F1
#
_cell.length_a   1.000
_cell.length_b   1.000
_cell.length_c   1.000
_cell.angle_alpha   90.00
_cell.angle_beta   90.00
_cell.angle_gamma   90.00
#
_symmetry.space_group_name_H-M   'P 1'
#
loop_
_entity.id
_entity.type
_entity.pdbx_description
1 polymer ?
#
loop_
_entity_poly.entity_id
_entity_poly.type
_entity_poly.pdbx_seq_one_letter_code
_entity_poly.pdbx_strand_id
1 'polypeptide(L)'
;CIFPEICPNLVLDHEAQLHLLDTISKLPDIKHVFIASGIRHDLVLGNKRYIKAIATKYTGGRLKLAPEHSAPNVLKLMGKPPIERFEAFSKEYFEELRSSGLKRQIIPYIIIGHPGTTMEDAIALKHWLEKHKIHVEQVQEFTPTPMTISTCMYYTGMDFESGSPIHIPSPGEIRKQKELIVKPAFATKPRPRKTFIKT
;
A
#
# COMPACT_ATOMS: atom_id res chain seq x y z
N CYS A 1 18.04 -7.38 -1.41
CA CYS A 1 17.98 -7.69 0.04
C CYS A 1 16.56 -7.88 0.59
N ILE A 2 15.51 -7.33 -0.02
CA ILE A 2 14.12 -7.45 0.50
C ILE A 2 13.15 -8.07 -0.51
N PHE A 3 13.66 -8.41 -1.69
CA PHE A 3 12.91 -9.03 -2.79
C PHE A 3 13.87 -9.98 -3.53
N PRO A 4 13.40 -11.14 -4.01
CA PRO A 4 12.04 -11.69 -3.85
C PRO A 4 11.75 -12.17 -2.42
N GLU A 5 12.80 -12.48 -1.66
CA GLU A 5 12.74 -12.82 -0.24
C GLU A 5 13.62 -11.87 0.57
N ILE A 6 13.32 -11.78 1.87
CA ILE A 6 14.13 -11.01 2.81
C ILE A 6 15.45 -11.75 3.01
N CYS A 7 16.55 -11.05 2.80
CA CYS A 7 17.90 -11.57 3.00
C CYS A 7 18.05 -12.02 4.46
N PRO A 8 18.58 -13.23 4.73
CA PRO A 8 18.79 -13.70 6.10
C PRO A 8 19.79 -12.84 6.88
N ASN A 9 20.66 -12.11 6.19
CA ASN A 9 21.61 -11.17 6.79
C ASN A 9 21.00 -9.80 7.09
N LEU A 10 19.76 -9.54 6.65
CA LEU A 10 19.07 -8.29 6.95
C LEU A 10 18.48 -8.37 8.36
N VAL A 11 19.05 -7.61 9.28
CA VAL A 11 18.53 -7.49 10.63
C VAL A 11 17.30 -6.57 10.62
N LEU A 12 16.13 -7.12 10.88
CA LEU A 12 14.88 -6.37 11.03
C LEU A 12 14.72 -5.90 12.47
N ASP A 13 15.40 -4.81 12.82
CA ASP A 13 15.26 -4.14 14.11
C ASP A 13 14.61 -2.77 13.94
N HIS A 14 13.50 -2.55 14.64
CA HIS A 14 12.74 -1.30 14.64
C HIS A 14 12.83 -0.55 15.99
N GLU A 15 13.62 -1.07 16.94
CA GLU A 15 13.75 -0.52 18.28
C GLU A 15 14.36 0.88 18.28
N ALA A 16 15.40 1.12 17.48
CA ALA A 16 16.02 2.43 17.34
C ALA A 16 15.03 3.50 16.84
N GLN A 17 14.17 3.13 15.89
CA GLN A 17 13.12 4.02 15.38
C GLN A 17 12.08 4.31 16.47
N LEU A 18 11.60 3.28 17.19
CA LEU A 18 10.63 3.47 18.27
C LEU A 18 11.20 4.30 19.41
N HIS A 19 12.46 4.09 19.78
CA HIS A 19 13.15 4.89 20.80
C HIS A 19 13.24 6.36 20.39
N LEU A 20 13.56 6.64 19.13
CA LEU A 20 13.58 8.00 18.59
C LEU A 20 12.19 8.65 18.67
N LEU A 21 11.14 7.93 18.24
CA LEU A 21 9.76 8.42 18.29
C LEU A 21 9.29 8.68 19.72
N ASP A 22 9.60 7.78 20.67
CA ASP A 22 9.31 7.95 22.09
C ASP A 22 10.06 9.18 22.65
N THR A 23 11.32 9.38 22.26
CA THR A 23 12.13 10.53 22.69
C THR A 23 11.52 11.85 22.23
N ILE A 24 11.18 11.95 20.94
CA ILE A 24 10.56 13.16 20.38
C ILE A 24 9.19 13.42 21.02
N SER A 25 8.41 12.37 21.29
CA SER A 25 7.08 12.50 21.90
C SER A 25 7.09 13.04 23.33
N LYS A 26 8.25 13.02 24.00
CA LYS A 26 8.44 13.50 25.38
C LYS A 26 9.00 14.93 25.45
N LEU A 27 9.36 15.53 24.31
CA LEU A 27 9.88 16.90 24.30
C LEU A 27 8.79 17.89 24.76
N PRO A 28 9.16 18.98 25.46
CA PRO A 28 8.21 20.03 25.80
C PRO A 28 7.55 20.59 24.52
N ASP A 29 6.29 20.99 24.64
CA ASP A 29 5.44 21.54 23.56
C ASP A 29 5.04 20.57 22.43
N ILE A 30 5.57 19.35 22.40
CA ILE A 30 5.13 18.31 21.44
C ILE A 30 3.88 17.60 21.97
N LYS A 31 2.74 17.79 21.29
CA LYS A 31 1.49 17.11 21.63
C LYS A 31 1.41 15.69 21.06
N HIS A 32 1.81 15.53 19.80
CA HIS A 32 1.71 14.27 19.06
C HIS A 32 2.83 14.12 18.05
N VAL A 33 3.27 12.88 17.84
CA VAL A 33 4.23 12.50 16.79
C VAL A 33 3.55 11.45 15.91
N PHE A 34 3.49 11.71 14.61
CA PHE A 34 2.85 10.79 13.66
C PHE A 34 3.79 10.46 12.51
N ILE A 35 3.77 9.21 12.08
CA ILE A 35 4.41 8.76 10.85
C ILE A 35 3.46 9.06 9.70
N ALA A 36 3.87 9.97 8.82
CA ALA A 36 3.06 10.39 7.68
C ALA A 36 3.06 9.38 6.53
N SER A 37 4.17 8.67 6.33
CA SER A 37 4.39 7.70 5.24
C SER A 37 5.63 6.84 5.51
N GLY A 38 5.91 5.88 4.63
CA GLY A 38 7.20 5.18 4.58
C GLY A 38 7.28 3.87 5.36
N ILE A 39 6.16 3.39 5.92
CA ILE A 39 6.14 2.06 6.55
C ILE A 39 6.07 1.00 5.46
N ARG A 40 7.10 0.16 5.39
CA ARG A 40 7.06 -1.09 4.61
C ARG A 40 6.47 -2.20 5.46
N HIS A 41 5.21 -2.54 5.19
CA HIS A 41 4.45 -3.52 5.97
C HIS A 41 5.14 -4.88 6.06
N ASP A 42 5.82 -5.30 5.00
CA ASP A 42 6.52 -6.57 4.92
C ASP A 42 7.76 -6.65 5.81
N LEU A 43 8.40 -5.52 6.13
CA LEU A 43 9.57 -5.46 7.01
C LEU A 43 9.21 -5.39 8.49
N VAL A 44 7.95 -5.05 8.81
CA VAL A 44 7.45 -4.89 10.18
C VAL A 44 6.46 -5.99 10.58
N LEU A 45 6.06 -6.84 9.63
CA LEU A 45 5.14 -7.94 9.87
C LEU A 45 5.71 -8.90 10.93
N GLY A 46 4.88 -9.29 11.91
CA GLY A 46 5.31 -10.11 13.05
C GLY A 46 5.99 -9.33 14.18
N ASN A 47 6.39 -8.07 13.98
CA ASN A 47 6.86 -7.22 15.08
C ASN A 47 5.66 -6.59 15.81
N LYS A 48 5.08 -7.35 16.75
CA LYS A 48 3.91 -6.94 17.54
C LYS A 48 4.11 -5.62 18.28
N ARG A 49 5.31 -5.39 18.83
CA ARG A 49 5.62 -4.15 19.57
C ARG A 49 5.55 -2.94 18.65
N TYR A 50 6.15 -3.05 17.45
CA TYR A 50 6.09 -2.00 16.45
C TYR A 50 4.66 -1.75 15.97
N ILE A 51 3.95 -2.79 15.55
CA ILE A 51 2.57 -2.66 15.04
C ILE A 51 1.67 -2.03 16.10
N LYS A 52 1.76 -2.44 17.36
CA LYS A 52 1.04 -1.82 18.47
C LYS A 52 1.38 -0.35 18.64
N ALA A 53 2.66 0.03 18.60
CA ALA A 53 3.09 1.42 18.72
C ALA A 53 2.55 2.29 17.57
N ILE A 54 2.60 1.80 16.33
CA ILE A 54 2.01 2.46 15.16
C ILE A 54 0.48 2.58 15.33
N ALA A 55 -0.19 1.50 15.71
CA ALA A 55 -1.65 1.42 15.86
C ALA A 55 -2.18 2.32 16.98
N THR A 56 -1.42 2.53 18.05
CA THR A 56 -1.90 3.24 19.24
C THR A 56 -1.34 4.64 19.39
N LYS A 57 -0.07 4.88 19.02
CA LYS A 57 0.62 6.15 19.28
C LYS A 57 0.96 6.92 18.01
N TYR A 58 1.63 6.29 17.06
CA TYR A 58 2.32 7.01 15.98
C TYR A 58 1.56 7.08 14.65
N THR A 59 0.30 6.68 14.64
CA THR A 59 -0.61 6.96 13.53
C THR A 59 -1.62 8.01 13.98
N GLY A 60 -1.93 8.96 13.10
CA GLY A 60 -3.08 9.85 13.30
C GLY A 60 -4.40 9.10 13.01
N GLY A 61 -5.32 9.74 12.29
CA GLY A 61 -6.57 9.08 11.89
C GLY A 61 -6.40 8.01 10.80
N ARG A 62 -5.39 8.15 9.94
CA ARG A 62 -5.20 7.37 8.72
C ARG A 62 -3.75 6.92 8.60
N LEU A 63 -3.53 5.60 8.54
CA LEU A 63 -2.25 5.00 8.19
C LEU A 63 -2.16 4.90 6.67
N LYS A 64 -1.24 5.64 6.05
CA LYS A 64 -0.94 5.49 4.62
C LYS A 64 -0.02 4.30 4.44
N LEU A 65 -0.51 3.28 3.76
CA LEU A 65 0.27 2.08 3.48
C LEU A 65 0.12 1.72 2.01
N ALA A 66 1.18 1.26 1.38
CA ALA A 66 1.18 1.00 -0.05
C ALA A 66 1.25 -0.51 -0.31
N PRO A 67 0.16 -1.14 -0.77
CA PRO A 67 0.23 -2.41 -1.49
C PRO A 67 0.57 -2.20 -2.97
N GLU A 68 0.38 -0.98 -3.50
CA GLU A 68 0.57 -0.58 -4.90
C GLU A 68 -0.37 -1.26 -5.90
N HIS A 69 -0.50 -2.58 -5.87
CA HIS A 69 -1.43 -3.38 -6.67
C HIS A 69 -1.90 -4.61 -5.86
N SER A 70 -2.77 -5.45 -6.43
CA SER A 70 -3.15 -6.74 -5.82
C SER A 70 -2.82 -7.95 -6.69
N ALA A 71 -2.30 -7.72 -7.89
CA ALA A 71 -2.11 -8.75 -8.91
C ALA A 71 -0.68 -9.29 -8.77
N PRO A 72 -0.47 -10.61 -8.57
CA PRO A 72 0.85 -11.16 -8.26
C PRO A 72 1.92 -10.88 -9.33
N ASN A 73 1.55 -10.97 -10.61
CA ASN A 73 2.40 -10.64 -11.75
C ASN A 73 2.84 -9.17 -11.72
N VAL A 74 1.92 -8.23 -11.50
CA VAL A 74 2.22 -6.80 -11.43
C VAL A 74 3.09 -6.49 -10.21
N LEU A 75 2.75 -7.04 -9.04
CA LEU A 75 3.54 -6.89 -7.81
C LEU A 75 4.97 -7.41 -7.98
N LYS A 76 5.15 -8.55 -8.66
CA LYS A 76 6.47 -9.07 -8.99
C LYS A 76 7.29 -8.07 -9.81
N LEU A 77 6.69 -7.51 -10.88
CA LEU A 77 7.35 -6.50 -11.73
C LEU A 77 7.64 -5.20 -10.98
N MET A 78 6.83 -4.85 -9.98
CA MET A 78 7.06 -3.71 -9.09
C MET A 78 8.13 -3.97 -8.01
N GLY A 79 8.65 -5.20 -7.88
CA GLY A 79 9.55 -5.59 -6.79
C GLY A 79 8.87 -5.57 -5.42
N LYS A 80 7.57 -5.88 -5.40
CA LYS A 80 6.71 -5.85 -4.21
C LYS A 80 6.36 -7.26 -3.74
N PRO A 81 6.19 -7.44 -2.42
CA PRO A 81 5.73 -8.71 -1.88
C PRO A 81 4.30 -9.03 -2.34
N PRO A 82 3.87 -10.29 -2.25
CA PRO A 82 2.48 -10.66 -2.49
C PRO A 82 1.50 -9.90 -1.59
N ILE A 83 0.28 -9.67 -2.10
CA ILE A 83 -0.76 -8.87 -1.44
C ILE A 83 -1.15 -9.42 -0.07
N GLU A 84 -0.98 -10.72 0.14
CA GLU A 84 -1.25 -11.42 1.40
C GLU A 84 -0.39 -10.86 2.55
N ARG A 85 0.80 -10.32 2.27
CA ARG A 85 1.63 -9.64 3.29
C ARG A 85 0.97 -8.35 3.78
N PHE A 86 0.34 -7.60 2.89
CA PHE A 86 -0.44 -6.42 3.24
C PHE A 86 -1.70 -6.81 4.04
N GLU A 87 -2.39 -7.89 3.64
CA GLU A 87 -3.56 -8.39 4.35
C GLU A 87 -3.20 -8.84 5.79
N ALA A 88 -2.09 -9.56 5.95
CA ALA A 88 -1.59 -10.00 7.25
C ALA A 88 -1.25 -8.81 8.16
N PHE A 89 -0.52 -7.82 7.65
CA PHE A 89 -0.22 -6.60 8.40
C PHE A 89 -1.50 -5.87 8.80
N SER A 90 -2.44 -5.71 7.86
CA SER A 90 -3.71 -5.01 8.10
C SER A 90 -4.50 -5.70 9.21
N LYS A 91 -4.53 -7.03 9.22
CA LYS A 91 -5.17 -7.83 10.27
C LYS A 91 -4.57 -7.54 11.64
N GLU A 92 -3.25 -7.66 11.81
CA GLU A 92 -2.56 -7.38 13.08
C GLU A 92 -2.81 -5.94 13.55
N TYR A 93 -2.72 -4.97 12.63
CA TYR A 93 -2.98 -3.57 12.91
C TYR A 93 -4.42 -3.32 13.41
N PHE A 94 -5.43 -3.91 12.78
CA PHE A 94 -6.82 -3.76 13.21
C PHE A 94 -7.14 -4.52 14.51
N GLU A 95 -6.44 -5.61 14.80
CA GLU A 95 -6.54 -6.30 16.09
C GLU A 95 -6.02 -5.42 17.24
N GLU A 96 -4.86 -4.78 17.06
CA GLU A 96 -4.31 -3.82 18.03
C GLU A 96 -5.24 -2.61 18.24
N LEU A 97 -5.84 -2.08 17.17
CA LEU A 97 -6.85 -1.01 17.28
C LEU A 97 -8.08 -1.43 18.07
N ARG A 98 -8.62 -2.63 17.79
CA ARG A 98 -9.80 -3.17 18.49
C ARG A 98 -9.51 -3.31 19.98
N SER A 99 -8.35 -3.88 20.33
CA SER A 99 -7.95 -4.05 21.73
C SER A 99 -7.76 -2.73 22.48
N SER A 100 -7.39 -1.66 21.76
CA SER A 100 -7.14 -0.33 22.32
C SER A 100 -8.36 0.60 22.28
N GLY A 101 -9.49 0.16 21.71
CA GLY A 101 -10.68 0.98 21.53
C GLY A 101 -10.52 2.15 20.54
N LEU A 102 -9.42 2.18 19.78
CA LEU A 102 -9.12 3.25 18.84
C LEU A 102 -9.76 2.98 17.47
N LYS A 103 -10.18 4.05 16.79
CA LYS A 103 -10.75 3.98 15.44
C LYS A 103 -9.83 4.70 14.48
N ARG A 104 -9.08 3.92 13.69
CA ARG A 104 -8.20 4.40 12.62
C ARG A 104 -8.44 3.58 11.35
N GLN A 105 -8.00 4.11 10.22
CA GLN A 105 -8.16 3.46 8.92
C GLN A 105 -6.79 3.28 8.26
N ILE A 106 -6.68 2.26 7.40
CA ILE A 106 -5.58 2.15 6.45
C ILE A 106 -6.07 2.77 5.14
N ILE A 107 -5.27 3.67 4.57
CA ILE A 107 -5.48 4.19 3.23
C ILE A 107 -4.44 3.52 2.33
N PRO A 108 -4.87 2.64 1.41
CA PRO A 108 -3.96 2.03 0.46
C PRO A 108 -3.52 3.04 -0.58
N TYR A 109 -2.23 3.01 -0.89
CA TYR A 109 -1.67 3.67 -2.06
C TYR A 109 -1.67 2.70 -3.23
N ILE A 110 -2.37 3.06 -4.30
CA ILE A 110 -2.58 2.22 -5.48
C ILE A 110 -1.96 2.90 -6.70
N ILE A 111 -1.22 2.11 -7.48
CA ILE A 111 -0.60 2.51 -8.74
C ILE A 111 -1.34 1.80 -9.89
N ILE A 112 -1.66 2.54 -10.95
CA ILE A 112 -2.22 2.01 -12.20
C ILE A 112 -1.27 2.29 -13.36
N GLY A 113 -1.42 1.57 -14.47
CA GLY A 113 -0.65 1.81 -15.69
C GLY A 113 0.83 1.43 -15.61
N HIS A 114 1.23 0.62 -14.63
CA HIS A 114 2.60 0.13 -14.54
C HIS A 114 2.91 -0.87 -15.68
N PRO A 115 4.13 -0.91 -16.22
CA PRO A 115 4.54 -1.90 -17.22
C PRO A 115 4.23 -3.34 -16.79
N GLY A 116 3.52 -4.06 -17.64
CA GLY A 116 3.05 -5.43 -17.39
C GLY A 116 1.64 -5.52 -16.78
N THR A 117 0.96 -4.40 -16.52
CA THR A 117 -0.41 -4.38 -15.99
C THR A 117 -1.45 -4.47 -17.11
N THR A 118 -2.26 -5.53 -17.19
CA THR A 118 -3.35 -5.62 -18.17
C THR A 118 -4.69 -5.09 -17.62
N MET A 119 -5.75 -5.10 -18.43
CA MET A 119 -7.09 -4.79 -17.96
C MET A 119 -7.64 -5.85 -17.00
N GLU A 120 -7.25 -7.12 -17.17
CA GLU A 120 -7.61 -8.22 -16.29
C GLU A 120 -7.01 -8.02 -14.89
N ASP A 121 -5.76 -7.54 -14.81
CA ASP A 121 -5.10 -7.19 -13.55
C ASP A 121 -5.85 -6.06 -12.84
N ALA A 122 -6.29 -5.04 -13.57
CA ALA A 122 -7.07 -3.94 -13.02
C ALA A 122 -8.46 -4.40 -12.53
N ILE A 123 -9.09 -5.37 -13.21
CA ILE A 123 -10.33 -6.00 -12.74
C ILE A 123 -10.09 -6.80 -11.47
N ALA A 124 -8.99 -7.56 -11.39
CA ALA A 124 -8.61 -8.27 -10.17
C ALA A 124 -8.39 -7.31 -9.00
N LEU A 125 -7.74 -6.18 -9.24
CA LEU A 125 -7.57 -5.11 -8.26
C LEU A 125 -8.90 -4.52 -7.80
N LYS A 126 -9.83 -4.26 -8.72
CA LYS A 126 -11.18 -3.80 -8.37
C LYS A 126 -11.88 -4.80 -7.44
N HIS A 127 -11.90 -6.08 -7.80
CA HIS A 127 -12.53 -7.11 -6.97
C HIS A 127 -11.87 -7.22 -5.58
N TRP A 128 -10.54 -7.10 -5.53
CA TRP A 128 -9.82 -7.08 -4.26
C TRP A 128 -10.23 -5.88 -3.38
N LEU A 129 -10.35 -4.69 -3.96
CA LEU A 129 -10.82 -3.48 -3.25
C LEU A 129 -12.26 -3.64 -2.74
N GLU A 130 -13.16 -4.18 -3.57
CA GLU A 130 -14.56 -4.45 -3.21
C GLU A 130 -14.68 -5.46 -2.08
N LYS A 131 -13.94 -6.57 -2.15
CA LYS A 131 -13.88 -7.60 -1.10
C LYS A 131 -13.48 -7.00 0.25
N HIS A 132 -12.53 -6.06 0.24
CA HIS A 132 -12.02 -5.40 1.45
C HIS A 132 -12.80 -4.13 1.83
N LYS A 133 -13.86 -3.77 1.08
CA LYS A 133 -14.67 -2.57 1.29
C LYS A 133 -13.82 -1.29 1.31
N ILE A 134 -12.77 -1.26 0.51
CA ILE A 134 -11.85 -0.13 0.40
C ILE A 134 -12.39 0.80 -0.67
N HIS A 135 -12.64 2.06 -0.29
CA HIS A 135 -12.96 3.11 -1.24
C HIS A 135 -11.68 3.88 -1.61
N VAL A 136 -11.34 3.87 -2.89
CA VAL A 136 -10.19 4.59 -3.43
C VAL A 136 -10.66 5.89 -4.06
N GLU A 137 -10.33 7.01 -3.43
CA GLU A 137 -10.66 8.35 -3.95
C GLU A 137 -9.68 8.78 -5.05
N GLN A 138 -8.43 8.31 -4.98
CA GLN A 138 -7.35 8.67 -5.88
C GLN A 138 -6.40 7.49 -6.09
N VAL A 139 -5.92 7.33 -7.32
CA VAL A 139 -4.86 6.41 -7.71
C VAL A 139 -3.68 7.21 -8.25
N GLN A 140 -2.47 6.67 -8.14
CA GLN A 140 -1.31 7.19 -8.84
C GLN A 140 -1.20 6.53 -10.21
N GLU A 141 -1.10 7.33 -11.26
CA GLU A 141 -0.71 6.82 -12.58
C GLU A 141 0.81 6.64 -12.61
N PHE A 142 1.27 5.49 -13.08
CA PHE A 142 2.69 5.25 -13.31
C PHE A 142 3.24 6.34 -14.25
N THR A 143 4.32 6.99 -13.81
CA THR A 143 5.05 7.97 -14.59
C THR A 143 6.49 7.47 -14.73
N PRO A 144 7.01 7.28 -15.95
CA PRO A 144 8.41 6.87 -16.13
C PRO A 144 9.35 7.89 -15.49
N THR A 145 10.08 7.46 -14.45
CA THR A 145 11.11 8.26 -13.78
C THR A 145 12.50 7.72 -14.13
N PRO A 146 13.50 8.57 -14.39
CA PRO A 146 14.85 8.14 -14.71
C PRO A 146 15.43 7.18 -13.64
N MET A 147 16.36 6.32 -14.07
CA MET A 147 17.09 5.41 -13.18
C MET A 147 16.22 4.39 -12.41
N THR A 148 15.07 4.00 -12.96
CA THR A 148 14.25 2.91 -12.39
C THR A 148 14.10 1.75 -13.36
N ILE A 149 14.03 0.55 -12.78
CA ILE A 149 13.76 -0.70 -13.52
C ILE A 149 12.41 -0.60 -14.23
N SER A 150 11.38 -0.09 -13.56
CA SER A 150 10.06 0.13 -14.17
C SER A 150 10.12 1.01 -15.41
N THR A 151 10.95 2.05 -15.42
CA THR A 151 11.13 2.89 -16.62
C THR A 151 11.87 2.15 -17.73
N CYS A 152 12.86 1.32 -17.41
CA CYS A 152 13.51 0.46 -18.39
C CYS A 152 12.49 -0.49 -19.05
N MET A 153 11.68 -1.16 -18.23
CA MET A 153 10.59 -2.03 -18.69
C MET A 153 9.59 -1.26 -19.57
N TYR A 154 9.21 -0.05 -19.18
CA TYR A 154 8.31 0.82 -19.95
C TYR A 154 8.81 1.10 -21.37
N TYR A 155 10.10 1.45 -21.52
CA TYR A 155 10.67 1.79 -22.83
C TYR A 155 11.05 0.58 -23.68
N THR A 156 11.42 -0.55 -23.05
CA THR A 156 11.86 -1.75 -23.76
C THR A 156 10.72 -2.69 -24.09
N GLY A 157 9.62 -2.64 -23.34
CA GLY A 157 8.56 -3.65 -23.43
C GLY A 157 9.02 -5.03 -22.96
N MET A 158 10.07 -5.10 -22.14
CA MET A 158 10.66 -6.36 -21.67
C MET A 158 10.67 -6.42 -20.14
N ASP A 159 10.39 -7.60 -19.59
CA ASP A 159 10.63 -7.93 -18.18
C ASP A 159 12.14 -7.83 -17.89
N PHE A 160 12.51 -7.12 -16.82
CA PHE A 160 13.91 -6.85 -16.51
C PHE A 160 14.71 -8.07 -16.04
N GLU A 161 14.04 -9.10 -15.54
CA GLU A 161 14.66 -10.33 -15.01
C GLU A 161 14.71 -11.40 -16.09
N SER A 162 13.59 -11.63 -16.79
CA SER A 162 13.49 -12.72 -17.78
C SER A 162 13.83 -12.30 -19.21
N GLY A 163 13.84 -11.00 -19.52
CA GLY A 163 13.97 -10.49 -20.90
C GLY A 163 12.77 -10.78 -21.80
N SER A 164 11.69 -11.36 -21.25
CA SER A 164 10.49 -11.70 -22.02
C SER A 164 9.65 -10.46 -22.31
N PRO A 165 8.93 -10.39 -23.44
CA PRO A 165 8.02 -9.29 -23.72
C PRO A 165 6.94 -9.15 -22.64
N ILE A 166 6.63 -7.91 -22.26
CA ILE A 166 5.55 -7.55 -21.35
C ILE A 166 4.62 -6.52 -21.99
N HIS A 167 3.36 -6.52 -21.55
CA HIS A 167 2.38 -5.54 -22.03
C HIS A 167 2.69 -4.14 -21.48
N ILE A 168 2.73 -3.13 -22.34
CA ILE A 168 2.82 -1.72 -21.93
C ILE A 168 1.44 -1.08 -22.08
N PRO A 169 0.80 -0.65 -20.98
CA PRO A 169 -0.53 -0.05 -21.05
C PRO A 169 -0.54 1.21 -21.89
N SER A 170 -1.42 1.28 -22.88
CA SER A 170 -1.67 2.49 -23.65
C SER A 170 -2.34 3.56 -22.77
N PRO A 171 -2.26 4.86 -23.13
CA PRO A 171 -2.97 5.92 -22.41
C PRO A 171 -4.49 5.66 -22.28
N GLY A 172 -5.09 5.01 -23.28
CA GLY A 172 -6.50 4.62 -23.25
C GLY A 172 -6.79 3.53 -22.22
N GLU A 173 -5.90 2.54 -22.07
CA GLU A 173 -6.01 1.51 -21.04
C GLU A 173 -5.81 2.11 -19.64
N ILE A 174 -4.79 2.94 -19.43
CA ILE A 174 -4.55 3.62 -18.14
C ILE A 174 -5.80 4.40 -17.71
N ARG A 175 -6.45 5.12 -18.63
CA ARG A 175 -7.70 5.82 -18.36
C ARG A 175 -8.82 4.86 -17.93
N LYS A 176 -8.99 3.73 -18.62
CA LYS A 176 -10.00 2.71 -18.27
C LYS A 176 -9.71 2.08 -16.91
N GLN A 177 -8.44 1.77 -16.60
CA GLN A 177 -8.01 1.28 -15.28
C GLN A 177 -8.38 2.31 -14.19
N LYS A 178 -8.07 3.59 -14.40
CA LYS A 178 -8.43 4.67 -13.47
C LYS A 178 -9.93 4.76 -13.22
N GLU A 179 -10.72 4.76 -14.29
CA GLU A 179 -12.18 4.82 -14.21
C GLU A 179 -12.73 3.60 -13.45
N LEU A 180 -12.18 2.41 -13.70
CA LEU A 180 -12.57 1.16 -13.03
C LEU A 180 -12.30 1.19 -11.52
N ILE A 181 -11.16 1.73 -11.10
CA ILE A 181 -10.74 1.73 -9.69
C ILE A 181 -11.37 2.90 -8.89
N VAL A 182 -11.41 4.10 -9.47
CA VAL A 182 -11.86 5.31 -8.76
C VAL A 182 -13.38 5.51 -8.82
N LYS A 183 -14.06 5.02 -9.86
CA LYS A 183 -15.52 5.08 -9.99
C LYS A 183 -16.13 3.69 -9.76
N PRO A 184 -16.31 3.24 -8.51
CA PRO A 184 -16.99 1.98 -8.27
C PRO A 184 -18.44 2.07 -8.79
N ALA A 185 -18.96 0.95 -9.31
CA ALA A 185 -20.33 0.79 -9.82
C ALA A 185 -21.43 1.08 -8.77
N PHE A 186 -21.06 1.25 -7.50
CA PHE A 186 -21.94 1.62 -6.39
C PHE A 186 -22.25 3.13 -6.30
N ALA A 187 -21.75 3.95 -7.22
CA ALA A 187 -22.04 5.39 -7.27
C ALA A 187 -23.42 5.74 -7.84
N THR A 188 -24.49 5.01 -7.45
CA THR A 188 -25.88 5.43 -7.69
C THR A 188 -26.47 6.06 -6.42
N LYS A 189 -25.86 7.18 -5.99
CA LYS A 189 -26.42 8.34 -5.29
C LYS A 189 -25.30 9.07 -4.53
N PRO A 190 -25.20 10.41 -4.62
CA PRO A 190 -24.32 11.17 -3.74
C PRO A 190 -24.86 11.05 -2.31
N ARG A 191 -24.22 10.24 -1.48
CA ARG A 191 -24.48 10.27 -0.03
C ARG A 191 -23.71 11.45 0.56
N PRO A 192 -24.35 12.27 1.43
CA PRO A 192 -23.64 13.35 2.10
C PRO A 192 -22.48 12.76 2.91
N ARG A 193 -21.37 13.49 2.99
CA ARG A 193 -20.19 13.14 3.80
C ARG A 193 -20.61 12.80 5.24
N LYS A 194 -20.86 11.52 5.51
CA LYS A 194 -21.03 10.97 6.84
C LYS A 194 -20.25 9.67 6.91
N THR A 195 -19.17 9.72 7.66
CA THR A 195 -18.35 8.62 8.12
C THR A 195 -19.24 7.55 8.77
N PHE A 196 -19.41 6.41 8.12
CA PHE A 196 -20.14 5.27 8.70
C PHE A 196 -19.44 3.97 8.33
N ILE A 197 -18.73 3.38 9.29
CA ILE A 197 -19.00 2.02 9.80
C ILE A 197 -18.75 2.04 11.33
N LYS A 198 -19.83 2.12 12.11
CA LYS A 198 -20.02 1.43 13.41
C LYS A 198 -20.79 0.16 13.01
N THR A 199 -20.47 -1.04 13.44
CA THR A 199 -20.19 -1.59 14.78
C THR A 199 -19.21 -2.75 14.65
#